data_AF-A0A6A3M841-F1
#
_entry.id   AF-A0A6A3M841-F1
#
_cell.length_a   1.000
_cell.length_b   1.000
_cell.length_c   1.000
_cell.angle_alpha   90.00
_cell.angle_beta   90.00
_cell.angle_gamma   90.00
#
_symmetry.space_group_name_H-M   'P 1'
#
loop_
_entity.id
_entity.type
_entity.pdbx_description
1 polymer ?
#
loop_
_entity_poly.entity_id
_entity_poly.type
_entity_poly.pdbx_seq_one_letter_code
_entity_poly.pdbx_strand_id
1 'polypeptide(L)'
;MKLVCSIVGMPRGLFEVEIDKAASVYALKESVIKKTSMEDIKAFDLQLFLAKRNSGAWLDAAGAAAVVFDGDGRPQIIDADGRRQGFGDEMNPTMWLKNDRCFGENFERDEGQVHVLVVVRKR
;
A
#
# COMPACT_ATOMS: atom_id res chain seq x y z
N MET A 1 5.85 14.41 1.93
CA MET A 1 6.21 13.18 2.67
C MET A 1 6.67 12.10 1.71
N LYS A 2 7.41 11.12 2.22
CA LYS A 2 7.96 10.01 1.43
C LYS A 2 7.37 8.70 1.93
N LEU A 3 6.77 7.94 1.03
CA LEU A 3 6.17 6.65 1.29
C LEU A 3 6.93 5.55 0.55
N VAL A 4 7.16 4.44 1.23
CA VAL A 4 7.64 3.21 0.60
C VAL A 4 6.44 2.37 0.22
N CYS A 5 6.29 2.10 -1.07
CA CYS A 5 5.21 1.32 -1.64
C CYS A 5 5.72 -0.05 -2.09
N SER A 6 4.87 -1.06 -2.04
CA SER A 6 5.14 -2.40 -2.58
C SER A 6 4.03 -2.84 -3.52
N ILE A 7 4.35 -3.23 -4.75
CA ILE A 7 3.37 -3.92 -5.62
C ILE A 7 3.23 -5.37 -5.16
N VAL A 8 2.00 -5.78 -4.84
CA VAL A 8 1.69 -7.14 -4.41
C VAL A 8 1.84 -8.12 -5.58
N GLY A 9 2.49 -9.26 -5.34
CA GLY A 9 2.72 -10.29 -6.35
C GLY A 9 3.83 -9.98 -7.37
N MET A 10 4.56 -8.86 -7.20
CA MET A 10 5.72 -8.53 -8.03
C MET A 10 7.02 -8.69 -7.24
N PRO A 11 7.96 -9.57 -7.66
CA PRO A 11 9.27 -9.66 -7.02
C PRO A 11 10.00 -8.31 -7.14
N ARG A 12 10.57 -7.79 -6.04
CA ARG A 12 11.23 -6.47 -5.98
C ARG A 12 10.31 -5.28 -6.28
N GLY A 13 9.02 -5.38 -6.00
CA GLY A 13 8.05 -4.30 -6.19
C GLY A 13 8.17 -3.10 -5.23
N LEU A 14 9.31 -2.90 -4.54
CA LEU A 14 9.51 -1.82 -3.58
C LEU A 14 10.03 -0.56 -4.24
N PHE A 15 9.39 0.58 -3.97
CA PHE A 15 9.80 1.89 -4.49
C PHE A 15 9.35 3.02 -3.58
N GLU A 16 10.07 4.14 -3.63
CA GLU A 16 9.72 5.35 -2.88
C GLU A 16 8.90 6.31 -3.75
N VAL A 17 7.81 6.82 -3.17
CA VAL A 17 6.98 7.90 -3.73
C VAL A 17 7.05 9.12 -2.82
N GLU A 18 7.32 10.27 -3.41
CA GLU A 18 7.22 11.57 -2.73
C GLU A 18 5.88 12.22 -3.06
N ILE A 19 5.14 12.65 -2.03
CA ILE A 19 3.79 13.21 -2.17
C ILE A 19 3.47 14.18 -1.04
N ASP A 20 2.64 15.19 -1.29
CA ASP A 20 2.18 16.12 -0.25
C ASP A 20 1.29 15.42 0.81
N LYS A 21 1.41 15.79 2.09
CA LYS A 21 0.59 15.21 3.18
C LYS A 21 -0.89 15.54 3.06
N ALA A 22 -1.23 16.70 2.49
CA ALA A 22 -2.59 17.15 2.21
C ALA A 22 -3.13 16.60 0.88
N ALA A 23 -2.34 15.87 0.11
CA ALA A 23 -2.82 15.21 -1.10
C ALA A 23 -3.84 14.12 -0.78
N SER A 24 -4.65 13.76 -1.78
CA SER A 24 -5.60 12.66 -1.69
C SER A 24 -4.96 11.31 -1.97
N VAL A 25 -5.64 10.23 -1.58
CA VAL A 25 -5.30 8.87 -1.98
C VAL A 25 -5.33 8.73 -3.51
N TYR A 26 -6.23 9.41 -4.22
CA TYR A 26 -6.23 9.40 -5.68
C TYR A 26 -4.93 9.98 -6.27
N ALA A 27 -4.43 11.10 -5.73
CA ALA A 27 -3.15 11.66 -6.15
C ALA A 27 -1.97 10.72 -5.87
N LEU A 28 -2.05 9.91 -4.79
CA LEU A 28 -1.10 8.84 -4.54
C LEU A 28 -1.16 7.74 -5.61
N LYS A 29 -2.36 7.33 -6.05
CA LYS A 29 -2.53 6.35 -7.15
C LYS A 29 -1.88 6.86 -8.44
N GLU A 30 -2.07 8.13 -8.80
CA GLU A 30 -1.42 8.74 -9.96
C GLU A 30 0.12 8.79 -9.82
N SER A 31 0.60 9.13 -8.62
CA SER A 31 2.05 9.18 -8.33
C SER A 31 2.70 7.81 -8.44
N VAL A 32 2.00 6.75 -8.02
CA VAL A 32 2.44 5.35 -8.19
C VAL A 32 2.57 5.01 -9.68
N ILE A 33 1.55 5.27 -10.49
CA ILE A 33 1.57 4.98 -11.94
C ILE A 33 2.75 5.66 -12.62
N LYS A 34 2.95 6.95 -12.31
CA LYS A 34 4.06 7.73 -12.87
C LYS A 34 5.42 7.15 -12.46
N LYS A 35 5.55 6.67 -11.22
CA LYS A 35 6.80 6.13 -10.69
C LYS A 35 7.15 4.75 -11.25
N THR A 36 6.14 3.94 -11.55
CA THR A 36 6.31 2.56 -12.04
C THR A 36 6.18 2.45 -13.56
N SER A 37 5.96 3.56 -14.26
CA SER A 37 5.74 3.61 -15.71
C SER A 37 4.60 2.70 -16.18
N MET A 38 3.56 2.56 -15.35
CA MET A 38 2.38 1.73 -15.61
C MET A 38 1.29 2.51 -16.39
N GLU A 39 1.65 3.16 -17.50
CA GLU A 39 0.79 4.14 -18.18
C GLU A 39 -0.52 3.54 -18.75
N ASP A 40 -0.53 2.24 -19.03
CA ASP A 40 -1.71 1.50 -19.49
C ASP A 40 -2.72 1.25 -18.36
N ILE A 41 -2.29 1.34 -17.10
CA ILE A 41 -3.13 1.15 -15.92
C ILE A 41 -3.70 2.51 -15.50
N LYS A 42 -5.02 2.57 -15.29
CA LYS A 42 -5.66 3.79 -14.78
C LYS A 42 -5.61 3.83 -13.26
N ALA A 43 -5.59 5.03 -12.69
CA ALA A 43 -5.59 5.22 -11.24
C ALA A 43 -6.76 4.50 -10.55
N PHE A 44 -7.92 4.40 -11.21
CA PHE A 44 -9.07 3.67 -10.65
C PHE A 44 -8.90 2.13 -10.65
N ASP A 45 -7.99 1.58 -11.44
CA ASP A 45 -7.66 0.13 -11.44
C ASP A 45 -6.64 -0.22 -10.35
N LEU A 46 -6.00 0.77 -9.73
CA LEU A 46 -5.17 0.58 -8.54
C LEU A 46 -6.02 0.58 -7.27
N GLN A 47 -5.75 -0.39 -6.39
CA GLN A 47 -6.21 -0.38 -5.01
C GLN A 47 -5.02 -0.22 -4.08
N LEU A 48 -5.17 0.65 -3.08
CA LEU A 48 -4.12 0.92 -2.11
C LEU A 48 -4.58 0.47 -0.72
N PHE A 49 -3.69 -0.20 0.00
CA PHE A 49 -3.92 -0.63 1.38
C PHE A 49 -2.76 -0.16 2.25
N LEU A 50 -3.02 0.12 3.53
CA LEU A 50 -1.95 0.36 4.48
C LEU A 50 -1.15 -0.94 4.64
N ALA A 51 0.17 -0.88 4.53
CA ALA A 51 1.03 -2.04 4.81
C ALA A 51 1.19 -2.26 6.32
N LYS A 52 0.11 -2.10 7.07
CA LYS A 52 0.05 -2.14 8.54
C LYS A 52 -0.72 -3.39 8.97
N ARG A 53 -0.10 -4.18 9.84
CA ARG A 53 -0.73 -5.35 10.45
C ARG A 53 -1.82 -4.91 11.42
N ASN A 54 -2.71 -5.84 11.77
CA ASN A 54 -3.74 -5.61 12.79
C ASN A 54 -3.15 -5.23 14.17
N SER A 55 -1.91 -5.64 14.47
CA SER A 55 -1.18 -5.22 15.67
C SER A 55 -0.69 -3.76 15.63
N GLY A 56 -0.87 -3.05 14.52
CA GLY A 56 -0.38 -1.69 14.31
C GLY A 56 1.07 -1.60 13.83
N ALA A 57 1.76 -2.73 13.62
CA ALA A 57 3.12 -2.73 13.08
C ALA A 57 3.12 -2.62 11.55
N TRP A 58 3.99 -1.79 10.98
CA TRP A 58 4.25 -1.74 9.54
C TRP A 58 5.00 -2.99 9.08
N LEU A 59 4.83 -3.36 7.81
CA LEU A 59 5.64 -4.41 7.19
C LEU A 59 7.06 -3.90 6.93
N ASP A 60 8.02 -4.81 6.97
CA ASP A 60 9.33 -4.63 6.37
C ASP A 60 9.35 -5.16 4.93
N ALA A 61 10.49 -5.05 4.27
CA ALA A 61 10.67 -5.54 2.89
C ALA A 61 10.35 -7.04 2.74
N ALA A 62 10.76 -7.86 3.71
CA ALA A 62 10.51 -9.30 3.69
C ALA A 62 9.02 -9.62 3.88
N GLY A 63 8.37 -8.95 4.82
CA GLY A 63 6.94 -9.05 5.06
C GLY A 63 6.12 -8.62 3.84
N ALA A 64 6.51 -7.53 3.18
CA ALA A 64 5.85 -7.08 1.95
C ALA A 64 6.01 -8.08 0.79
N ALA A 65 7.18 -8.72 0.67
CA ALA A 65 7.43 -9.77 -0.33
C ALA A 65 6.63 -11.05 -0.07
N ALA A 66 6.25 -11.31 1.19
CA ALA A 66 5.43 -12.46 1.57
C ALA A 66 3.92 -12.22 1.41
N VAL A 67 3.49 -11.00 1.03
CA VAL A 67 2.08 -10.71 0.79
C VAL A 67 1.61 -11.42 -0.47
N VAL A 68 0.50 -12.14 -0.33
CA VAL A 68 -0.20 -12.85 -1.40
C VAL A 68 -1.63 -12.34 -1.53
N PHE A 69 -2.32 -12.73 -2.60
CA PHE A 69 -3.75 -12.47 -2.73
C PHE A 69 -4.58 -13.53 -2.02
N ASP A 70 -5.72 -13.12 -1.44
CA ASP A 70 -6.77 -14.02 -1.00
C ASP A 70 -7.69 -14.44 -2.17
N GLY A 71 -8.75 -15.19 -1.88
CA GLY A 71 -9.70 -15.64 -2.89
C GLY A 71 -10.46 -14.52 -3.60
N ASP A 72 -10.55 -13.34 -2.98
CA ASP A 72 -11.22 -12.15 -3.50
C ASP A 72 -10.23 -11.15 -4.15
N GLY A 73 -8.95 -11.52 -4.25
CA GLY A 73 -7.90 -10.68 -4.81
C GLY A 73 -7.43 -9.55 -3.87
N ARG A 74 -7.74 -9.62 -2.58
CA ARG A 74 -7.23 -8.69 -1.55
C ARG A 74 -5.89 -9.16 -1.00
N PRO A 75 -5.02 -8.24 -0.55
CA PRO A 75 -3.73 -8.63 0.01
C PRO A 75 -3.91 -9.29 1.39
N GLN A 76 -3.18 -10.38 1.62
CA GLN A 76 -3.09 -11.07 2.90
C GLN A 76 -1.69 -11.63 3.13
N ILE A 77 -1.36 -11.92 4.38
CA ILE A 77 -0.19 -12.70 4.77
C ILE A 77 -0.63 -13.90 5.62
N ILE A 78 0.11 -14.99 5.54
CA ILE A 78 -0.06 -16.15 6.43
C ILE A 78 1.03 -16.05 7.50
N ASP A 79 0.64 -16.00 8.77
CA ASP A 79 1.60 -15.97 9.87
C ASP A 79 2.15 -17.37 10.19
N ALA A 80 3.09 -17.43 11.15
CA ALA A 80 3.76 -18.66 11.55
C ALA A 80 2.79 -19.73 12.09
N ASP A 81 1.64 -19.33 12.64
CA ASP A 81 0.60 -20.24 13.14
C ASP A 81 -0.37 -20.67 12.02
N GLY A 82 -0.10 -20.28 10.76
CA GLY A 82 -0.94 -20.58 9.61
C GLY A 82 -2.20 -19.71 9.52
N ARG A 83 -2.34 -18.66 10.32
CA ARG A 83 -3.52 -17.78 10.28
C ARG A 83 -3.35 -16.72 9.21
N ARG A 84 -4.47 -16.36 8.58
CA ARG A 84 -4.53 -15.34 7.53
C ARG A 84 -4.75 -13.97 8.18
N GLN A 85 -3.93 -13.00 7.80
CA GLN A 85 -4.04 -11.62 8.23
C GLN A 85 -4.15 -10.69 7.03
N GLY A 86 -5.20 -9.87 7.01
CA GLY A 86 -5.39 -8.80 6.03
C GLY A 86 -4.77 -7.48 6.47
N PHE A 87 -4.99 -6.44 5.67
CA PHE A 87 -4.40 -5.11 5.81
C PHE A 87 -5.44 -3.98 5.96
N GLY A 88 -6.60 -4.32 6.52
CA GLY A 88 -7.74 -3.42 6.63
C GLY A 88 -8.46 -3.18 5.30
N ASP A 89 -9.23 -2.10 5.25
CA ASP A 89 -9.97 -1.68 4.06
C ASP A 89 -9.08 -0.96 3.03
N GLU A 90 -9.55 -0.94 1.78
CA GLU A 90 -8.93 -0.10 0.75
C GLU A 90 -8.99 1.37 1.18
N MET A 91 -7.88 2.09 1.00
CA MET A 91 -7.84 3.52 1.20
C MET A 91 -8.83 4.22 0.26
N ASN A 92 -9.71 5.05 0.82
CA ASN A 92 -10.71 5.78 0.04
C ASN A 92 -10.03 6.84 -0.86
N PRO A 93 -10.23 6.82 -2.19
CA PRO A 93 -9.60 7.74 -3.13
C PRO A 93 -9.80 9.24 -2.82
N THR A 94 -10.92 9.61 -2.20
CA THR A 94 -11.24 11.02 -1.89
C THR A 94 -10.68 11.49 -0.56
N MET A 95 -10.20 10.58 0.30
CA MET A 95 -9.60 10.93 1.57
C MET A 95 -8.22 11.55 1.38
N TRP A 96 -7.90 12.49 2.26
CA TRP A 96 -6.54 13.01 2.39
C TRP A 96 -5.65 12.00 3.10
N LEU A 97 -4.37 11.98 2.73
CA LEU A 97 -3.40 11.06 3.29
C LEU A 97 -3.18 11.29 4.80
N LYS A 98 -3.33 12.53 5.27
CA LYS A 98 -3.31 12.89 6.69
C LYS A 98 -4.55 12.46 7.49
N ASN A 99 -5.56 11.86 6.87
CA ASN A 99 -6.71 11.32 7.61
C ASN A 99 -6.27 10.10 8.44
N ASP A 100 -6.84 9.91 9.64
CA ASP A 100 -6.49 8.78 10.52
C ASP A 100 -6.84 7.40 9.94
N ARG A 101 -7.77 7.34 8.96
CA ARG A 101 -8.04 6.12 8.18
C ARG A 101 -6.98 5.83 7.13
N CYS A 102 -6.06 6.77 6.89
CA CYS A 102 -4.88 6.63 6.05
C CYS A 102 -3.64 6.62 6.96
N PHE A 103 -2.85 7.70 6.98
CA PHE A 103 -1.61 7.76 7.77
C PHE A 103 -1.77 8.53 9.09
N GLY A 104 -2.77 9.42 9.18
CA GLY A 104 -2.92 10.37 10.29
C GLY A 104 -2.05 11.61 10.14
N GLU A 105 -2.38 12.65 10.90
CA GLU A 105 -1.75 13.97 10.79
C GLU A 105 -0.27 13.96 11.22
N ASN A 106 0.04 13.15 12.23
CA ASN A 106 1.38 13.01 12.83
C ASN A 106 2.19 11.86 12.23
N PHE A 107 1.89 11.45 11.00
CA PHE A 107 2.66 10.40 10.35
C PHE A 107 4.13 10.80 10.13
N GLU A 108 5.01 9.96 10.65
CA GLU A 108 6.45 9.95 10.43
C GLU A 108 6.85 8.56 9.93
N ARG A 109 7.81 8.52 9.01
CA ARG A 109 8.35 7.26 8.49
C ARG A 109 9.56 6.84 9.29
N ASP A 110 9.72 5.55 9.52
CA ASP A 110 10.98 4.98 9.99
C ASP A 110 11.69 4.19 8.89
N GLU A 111 12.98 3.96 9.10
CA GLU A 111 13.79 3.13 8.22
C GLU A 111 13.28 1.69 8.15
N GLY A 112 13.31 1.10 6.95
CA GLY A 112 12.91 -0.29 6.73
C GLY A 112 11.41 -0.54 6.64
N GLN A 113 10.55 0.46 6.90
CA GLN A 113 9.10 0.31 6.84
C GLN A 113 8.55 0.43 5.42
N VAL A 114 7.65 -0.49 5.07
CA VAL A 114 6.75 -0.41 3.92
C VAL A 114 5.43 0.15 4.41
N HIS A 115 4.88 1.09 3.64
CA HIS A 115 3.75 1.93 4.07
C HIS A 115 2.48 1.62 3.27
N VAL A 116 2.63 1.29 1.99
CA VAL A 116 1.51 1.07 1.07
C VAL A 116 1.68 -0.23 0.32
N LEU A 117 0.63 -1.05 0.31
CA LEU A 117 0.49 -2.17 -0.62
C LEU A 117 -0.31 -1.70 -1.83
N VAL A 118 0.25 -1.89 -3.01
CA VAL A 118 -0.34 -1.54 -4.30
C VAL A 118 -0.84 -2.82 -4.95
N VAL A 119 -2.15 -2.88 -5.18
CA VAL A 119 -2.81 -3.97 -5.90
C VAL A 119 -3.28 -3.44 -7.24
N VAL A 120 -2.90 -4.12 -8.32
CA VAL A 120 -3.37 -3.84 -9.66
C VAL A 120 -4.51 -4.79 -9.97
N ARG A 121 -5.74 -4.28 -10.16
CA ARG A 121 -6.83 -5.11 -10.66
C ARG A 121 -6.61 -5.39 -12.14
N LYS A 122 -6.53 -6.67 -12.50
CA LYS A 122 -6.67 -7.08 -13.91
C LYS A 122 -8.16 -7.06 -14.25
N ARG A 123 -8.50 -6.31 -15.30
CA ARG A 123 -9.81 -6.40 -15.95
C ARG A 123 -9.92 -7.69 -16.76
#